data_AF-A0A3C0YQG1-F1
#
_entry.id   AF-A0A3C0YQG1-F1
#
_cell.length_a   1.000
_cell.length_b   1.000
_cell.length_c   1.000
_cell.angle_alpha   90.00
_cell.angle_beta   90.00
_cell.angle_gamma   90.00
#
_symmetry.space_group_name_H-M   'P 1'
#
loop_
_entity.id
_entity.type
_entity.pdbx_description
1 polymer ?
#
loop_
_entity_poly.entity_id
_entity_poly.type
_entity_poly.pdbx_seq_one_letter_code
_entity_poly.pdbx_strand_id
1 'polypeptide(L)'
;MNNKMKLGLLTLIAIGLIVQTFFSQKIGTVILIISAIIFVAWVFDESIATNINPIYKRLERIEKPLGLLDSVTDEDTLKKPLSYRINLVLMPQWEEILKKLASQNNQTPEEFIKEIFSDEKLNLNNEDKSKNLFGKFFSFVIFQDEITGMEQIWSDYHKTFVNKITVCGQTFAGLDTLTALSENSNRKYADNLISKPLILKPNLAAFDELYYQQNLHLHVLSNIPYYDIIRLLKYTTGYHQYAIKRFPDDIKKKLDEENVKYKISTGSFEEHAILVGENFNGKANEYYNNKWGKDRGIELYNQEVEEHIFETQYYSISISIESFETARKPVFKYS
;
A
#
# COMPACT_ATOMS: atom_id res chain seq x y z
N MET A 1 -14.30 0.23 30.12
CA MET A 1 -15.10 1.46 30.31
C MET A 1 -14.17 2.66 30.36
N ASN A 2 -14.22 3.55 29.36
CA ASN A 2 -13.38 4.76 29.25
C ASN A 2 -13.55 5.66 30.50
N ASN A 3 -12.50 6.38 30.91
CA ASN A 3 -12.50 7.24 32.11
C ASN A 3 -13.64 8.28 32.10
N LYS A 4 -14.09 8.73 30.93
CA LYS A 4 -15.26 9.61 30.79
C LYS A 4 -16.59 8.94 31.18
N MET A 5 -16.79 7.66 30.82
CA MET A 5 -17.99 6.91 31.20
C MET A 5 -18.04 6.62 32.71
N LYS A 6 -16.87 6.36 33.33
CA LYS A 6 -16.77 6.21 34.79
C LYS A 6 -17.17 7.50 35.51
N LEU A 7 -16.70 8.65 35.01
CA LEU A 7 -17.04 9.95 35.58
C LEU A 7 -18.53 10.28 35.41
N GLY A 8 -19.10 10.04 34.22
CA GLY A 8 -20.53 10.27 33.96
C GLY A 8 -21.46 9.42 34.84
N LEU A 9 -21.12 8.14 35.03
CA LEU A 9 -21.88 7.24 35.91
C LEU A 9 -21.83 7.70 37.38
N LEU A 10 -20.66 8.13 37.86
CA LEU A 10 -20.49 8.64 39.22
C LEU A 10 -21.29 9.94 39.45
N THR A 11 -21.34 10.84 38.46
CA THR A 11 -22.12 12.08 38.56
C THR A 11 -23.63 11.79 38.59
N LEU A 12 -24.12 10.83 37.80
CA LEU A 12 -25.52 10.39 37.82
C LEU A 12 -25.93 9.78 39.16
N ILE A 13 -25.06 8.95 39.75
CA ILE A 13 -25.28 8.36 41.08
C ILE A 13 -25.34 9.47 42.14
N ALA A 14 -24.42 10.45 42.08
CA ALA A 14 -24.39 11.57 43.02
C ALA A 14 -25.65 12.45 42.93
N ILE A 15 -26.13 12.75 41.72
CA ILE A 15 -27.38 13.50 41.50
C ILE A 15 -28.59 12.70 42.01
N GLY A 16 -28.63 11.39 41.76
CA GLY A 16 -29.69 10.51 42.27
C GLY A 16 -29.80 10.54 43.80
N LEU A 17 -28.67 10.48 44.51
CA LEU A 17 -28.62 10.54 45.98
C LEU A 17 -29.06 11.91 46.54
N ILE A 18 -28.72 13.00 45.85
CA ILE A 18 -29.15 14.36 46.24
C ILE A 18 -30.66 14.54 46.00
N VAL A 19 -31.21 14.04 44.89
CA VAL A 19 -32.65 14.14 44.62
C VAL A 19 -33.47 13.28 45.59
N GLN A 20 -32.95 12.11 45.98
CA GLN A 20 -33.61 11.19 46.93
C GLN A 20 -33.64 11.74 48.36
N THR A 21 -32.74 12.65 48.72
CA THR A 21 -32.70 13.31 50.04
C THR A 21 -33.60 14.54 50.13
N PHE A 22 -33.94 15.19 49.02
CA PHE A 22 -34.70 16.44 49.01
C PHE A 22 -36.15 16.34 48.50
N PHE A 23 -36.54 15.27 47.80
CA PHE A 23 -37.90 15.08 47.28
C PHE A 23 -38.55 13.78 47.77
N SER A 24 -39.89 13.80 47.90
CA SER A 24 -40.73 12.62 48.14
C SER A 24 -40.24 11.41 47.31
N GLN A 25 -40.10 10.24 47.94
CA GLN A 25 -39.54 9.01 47.34
C GLN A 25 -40.10 8.69 45.95
N LYS A 26 -41.36 9.06 45.67
CA LYS A 26 -42.00 8.84 44.38
C LYS A 26 -41.46 9.75 43.26
N ILE A 27 -41.16 11.01 43.56
CA ILE A 27 -40.61 11.97 42.58
C ILE A 27 -39.14 11.66 42.29
N GLY A 28 -38.35 11.32 43.32
CA GLY A 28 -36.95 10.96 43.14
C GLY A 28 -36.75 9.70 42.29
N THR A 29 -37.64 8.71 42.43
CA THR A 29 -37.59 7.49 41.61
C THR A 29 -37.86 7.78 40.13
N VAL A 30 -38.82 8.66 39.82
CA VAL A 30 -39.14 9.04 38.44
C VAL A 30 -37.97 9.77 37.78
N ILE A 31 -37.32 10.70 38.50
CA ILE A 31 -36.15 11.44 37.99
C ILE A 31 -34.99 10.48 37.72
N LEU A 32 -34.75 9.49 38.59
CA LEU A 32 -33.72 8.46 38.40
C LEU A 32 -33.98 7.61 37.15
N ILE A 33 -35.22 7.18 36.93
CA ILE A 33 -35.59 6.39 35.75
C ILE A 33 -35.39 7.20 34.46
N ILE A 34 -35.85 8.45 34.42
CA ILE A 34 -35.67 9.33 33.26
C ILE A 34 -34.18 9.57 33.00
N SER A 35 -33.40 9.83 34.04
CA SER A 35 -31.95 10.06 33.93
C SER A 35 -31.21 8.82 33.42
N ALA A 36 -31.61 7.63 33.86
CA ALA A 36 -31.07 6.36 33.38
C ALA A 36 -31.42 6.12 31.89
N ILE A 37 -32.65 6.41 31.47
CA ILE A 37 -33.07 6.30 30.07
C ILE A 37 -32.27 7.26 29.18
N ILE A 38 -32.10 8.53 29.61
CA ILE A 38 -31.29 9.52 28.89
C ILE A 38 -29.84 9.07 28.81
N PHE A 39 -29.27 8.52 29.89
CA PHE A 39 -27.90 8.02 29.90
C PHE A 39 -27.73 6.83 28.95
N VAL A 40 -28.66 5.87 28.96
CA VAL A 40 -28.64 4.74 28.02
C VAL A 40 -28.75 5.23 26.58
N ALA A 41 -29.68 6.14 26.29
CA ALA A 41 -29.82 6.75 24.96
C ALA A 41 -28.54 7.48 24.53
N TRP A 42 -27.91 8.23 25.44
CA TRP A 42 -26.66 8.93 25.16
C TRP A 42 -25.48 7.97 24.93
N VAL A 43 -25.35 6.90 25.72
CA VAL A 43 -24.32 5.86 25.51
C VAL A 43 -24.56 5.11 24.20
N PHE A 44 -25.81 4.84 23.84
CA PHE A 44 -26.14 4.24 22.54
C PHE A 44 -25.83 5.20 21.38
N ASP A 45 -26.15 6.48 21.50
CA ASP A 45 -25.83 7.49 20.49
C ASP A 45 -24.32 7.71 20.36
N GLU A 46 -23.56 7.73 21.47
CA GLU A 46 -22.09 7.78 21.44
C GLU A 46 -21.49 6.50 20.86
N SER A 47 -22.07 5.32 21.14
CA SER A 47 -21.65 4.02 20.58
C SER A 47 -21.95 3.91 19.09
N ILE A 48 -23.11 4.40 18.64
CA ILE A 48 -23.50 4.52 17.24
C ILE A 48 -22.59 5.55 16.55
N ALA A 49 -22.35 6.71 17.16
CA ALA A 49 -21.46 7.74 16.63
C ALA A 49 -19.97 7.35 16.67
N THR A 50 -19.55 6.38 17.49
CA THR A 50 -18.15 5.88 17.49
C THR A 50 -17.95 4.64 16.63
N ASN A 51 -18.99 3.83 16.39
CA ASN A 51 -18.89 2.62 15.55
C ASN A 51 -19.43 2.81 14.12
N ILE A 52 -20.45 3.65 13.91
CA ILE A 52 -21.04 3.92 12.60
C ILE A 52 -20.35 5.08 11.90
N ASN A 53 -19.91 6.11 12.62
CA ASN A 53 -19.27 7.29 12.01
C ASN A 53 -17.93 6.98 11.32
N PRO A 54 -17.08 6.04 11.78
CA PRO A 54 -15.92 5.60 11.01
C PRO A 54 -16.32 4.82 9.75
N ILE A 55 -17.40 4.03 9.80
CA ILE A 55 -17.92 3.27 8.67
C ILE A 55 -18.56 4.20 7.63
N TYR A 56 -19.39 5.16 8.06
CA TYR A 56 -19.95 6.20 7.19
C TYR A 56 -18.88 7.14 6.65
N LYS A 57 -17.91 7.59 7.47
CA LYS A 57 -16.76 8.37 6.97
C LYS A 57 -15.81 7.55 6.10
N ARG A 58 -15.88 6.20 6.15
CA ARG A 58 -15.15 5.29 5.26
C ARG A 58 -15.92 5.10 3.96
N LEU A 59 -17.24 4.89 4.01
CA LEU A 59 -18.14 4.88 2.85
C LEU A 59 -18.09 6.20 2.10
N GLU A 60 -18.23 7.34 2.79
CA GLU A 60 -18.16 8.67 2.17
C GLU A 60 -16.74 8.98 1.61
N ARG A 61 -15.67 8.46 2.23
CA ARG A 61 -14.29 8.54 1.68
C ARG A 61 -14.05 7.60 0.51
N ILE A 62 -14.83 6.53 0.38
CA ILE A 62 -14.77 5.59 -0.75
C ILE A 62 -15.61 6.16 -1.90
N GLU A 63 -16.82 6.66 -1.62
CA GLU A 63 -17.80 7.14 -2.61
C GLU A 63 -17.44 8.49 -3.24
N LYS A 64 -16.89 9.47 -2.49
CA LYS A 64 -16.50 10.78 -3.05
C LYS A 64 -15.38 10.75 -4.09
N PRO A 65 -14.24 10.06 -3.87
CA PRO A 65 -13.17 10.00 -4.87
C PRO A 65 -13.46 9.04 -6.02
N LEU A 66 -14.50 8.20 -5.93
CA LEU A 66 -14.94 7.29 -7.01
C LEU A 66 -15.82 7.97 -8.07
N GLY A 67 -16.30 9.21 -7.86
CA GLY A 67 -17.18 9.88 -8.81
C GLY A 67 -18.54 9.19 -9.00
N LEU A 68 -18.91 8.25 -8.12
CA LEU A 68 -20.14 7.44 -8.21
C LEU A 68 -21.44 8.24 -8.03
N LEU A 69 -21.36 9.48 -7.53
CA LEU A 69 -22.51 10.37 -7.35
C LEU A 69 -22.56 11.52 -8.37
N ASP A 70 -21.50 11.74 -9.16
CA ASP A 70 -21.56 12.67 -10.29
C ASP A 70 -22.08 11.90 -11.52
N SER A 71 -23.40 11.73 -11.52
CA SER A 71 -24.22 11.26 -12.63
C SER A 71 -24.08 9.75 -12.96
N VAL A 72 -24.95 8.95 -12.35
CA VAL A 72 -25.31 7.56 -12.74
C VAL A 72 -25.96 7.50 -14.15
N THR A 73 -25.77 8.52 -14.98
CA THR A 73 -26.33 8.64 -16.34
C THR A 73 -25.30 8.38 -17.45
N ASP A 74 -24.01 8.24 -17.14
CA ASP A 74 -23.01 7.83 -18.13
C ASP A 74 -22.95 6.30 -18.22
N GLU A 75 -23.54 5.74 -19.28
CA GLU A 75 -23.54 4.30 -19.62
C GLU A 75 -22.12 3.69 -19.69
N ASP A 76 -21.08 4.51 -19.85
CA ASP A 76 -19.67 4.07 -19.91
C ASP A 76 -19.07 3.74 -18.53
N THR A 77 -19.57 4.36 -17.46
CA THR A 77 -19.16 4.04 -16.07
C THR A 77 -19.73 2.71 -15.58
N LEU A 78 -20.87 2.28 -16.14
CA LEU A 78 -21.56 1.02 -15.80
C LEU A 78 -20.93 -0.24 -16.40
N LYS A 79 -19.90 -0.12 -17.25
CA LYS A 79 -19.23 -1.25 -17.93
C LYS A 79 -17.86 -1.61 -17.35
N LYS A 80 -17.39 -0.91 -16.32
CA LYS A 80 -16.06 -1.16 -15.76
C LYS A 80 -16.08 -2.37 -14.82
N PRO A 81 -15.11 -3.29 -14.93
CA PRO A 81 -14.96 -4.34 -13.93
C PRO A 81 -14.73 -3.71 -12.56
N LEU A 82 -15.47 -4.16 -11.55
CA LEU A 82 -15.37 -3.61 -10.18
C LEU A 82 -14.55 -4.50 -9.26
N SER A 83 -14.02 -5.61 -9.78
CA SER A 83 -13.22 -6.55 -9.01
C SER A 83 -11.95 -6.88 -9.78
N TYR A 84 -10.82 -6.83 -9.10
CA TYR A 84 -9.48 -6.92 -9.69
C TYR A 84 -8.59 -7.87 -8.89
N ARG A 85 -7.73 -8.58 -9.60
CA ARG A 85 -6.53 -9.19 -9.07
C ARG A 85 -5.33 -8.37 -9.52
N ILE A 86 -4.55 -7.87 -8.58
CA ILE A 86 -3.34 -7.12 -8.83
C ILE A 86 -2.16 -7.98 -8.37
N ASN A 87 -1.35 -8.42 -9.31
CA ASN A 87 -0.06 -9.03 -9.02
C ASN A 87 0.96 -7.89 -8.91
N LEU A 88 1.68 -7.84 -7.79
CA LEU A 88 2.65 -6.80 -7.50
C LEU A 88 3.98 -7.45 -7.09
N VAL A 89 5.06 -7.07 -7.75
CA VAL A 89 6.42 -7.47 -7.38
C VAL A 89 7.22 -6.23 -6.97
N LEU A 90 7.82 -6.26 -5.79
CA LEU A 90 8.77 -5.28 -5.27
C LEU A 90 10.19 -5.82 -5.45
N MET A 91 11.02 -5.11 -6.20
CA MET A 91 12.41 -5.51 -6.46
C MET A 91 13.38 -4.40 -5.98
N PRO A 92 14.03 -4.57 -4.82
CA PRO A 92 15.08 -3.66 -4.40
C PRO A 92 16.28 -3.71 -5.36
N GLN A 93 16.83 -2.55 -5.70
CA GLN A 93 18.07 -2.44 -6.46
C GLN A 93 19.25 -2.59 -5.50
N TRP A 94 19.58 -3.84 -5.17
CA TRP A 94 20.56 -4.17 -4.14
C TRP A 94 21.94 -3.55 -4.39
N GLU A 95 22.37 -3.43 -5.66
CA GLU A 95 23.64 -2.80 -6.01
C GLU A 95 23.70 -1.33 -5.55
N GLU A 96 22.64 -0.55 -5.80
CA GLU A 96 22.56 0.85 -5.42
C GLU A 96 22.41 1.03 -3.90
N ILE A 97 21.64 0.14 -3.26
CA ILE A 97 21.53 0.08 -1.80
C ILE A 97 22.92 -0.24 -1.18
N LEU A 98 23.66 -1.19 -1.74
CA LEU A 98 25.01 -1.54 -1.28
C LEU A 98 25.99 -0.37 -1.45
N LYS A 99 25.98 0.33 -2.59
CA LYS A 99 26.79 1.54 -2.79
C LYS A 99 26.50 2.59 -1.72
N LYS A 100 25.23 2.81 -1.40
CA LYS A 100 24.80 3.73 -0.33
C LYS A 100 25.37 3.30 1.03
N LEU A 101 25.23 2.02 1.39
CA LEU A 101 25.73 1.48 2.66
C LEU A 101 27.27 1.53 2.75
N ALA A 102 27.97 1.16 1.68
CA ALA A 102 29.43 1.18 1.61
C ALA A 102 29.98 2.62 1.72
N SER A 103 29.34 3.59 1.07
CA SER A 103 29.75 5.00 1.12
C SER A 103 29.73 5.58 2.54
N GLN A 104 28.78 5.16 3.38
CA GLN A 104 28.72 5.59 4.78
C GLN A 104 29.87 5.04 5.63
N ASN A 105 30.49 3.94 5.19
CA ASN A 105 31.63 3.31 5.84
C ASN A 105 32.98 3.73 5.19
N ASN A 106 32.97 4.66 4.22
CA ASN A 106 34.13 5.02 3.42
C ASN A 106 34.79 3.81 2.74
N GLN A 107 33.99 2.84 2.28
CA GLN A 107 34.45 1.62 1.62
C GLN A 107 33.92 1.52 0.21
N THR A 108 34.58 0.71 -0.64
CA THR A 108 33.97 0.28 -1.90
C THR A 108 32.88 -0.76 -1.64
N PRO A 109 31.90 -0.94 -2.54
CA PRO A 109 30.89 -1.99 -2.39
C PRO A 109 31.48 -3.40 -2.21
N GLU A 110 32.58 -3.70 -2.90
CA GLU A 110 33.24 -5.00 -2.83
C GLU A 110 33.89 -5.24 -1.46
N GLU A 111 34.60 -4.23 -0.94
CA GLU A 111 35.19 -4.26 0.40
C GLU A 111 34.11 -4.43 1.46
N PHE A 112 33.02 -3.67 1.33
CA PHE A 112 31.90 -3.70 2.24
C PHE A 112 31.21 -5.08 2.26
N ILE A 113 30.92 -5.67 1.10
CA ILE A 113 30.34 -7.02 1.02
C ILE A 113 31.30 -8.05 1.63
N LYS A 114 32.59 -8.01 1.26
CA LYS A 114 33.57 -8.96 1.78
C LYS A 114 33.65 -8.89 3.31
N GLU A 115 33.62 -7.69 3.86
CA GLU A 115 33.59 -7.46 5.30
C GLU A 115 32.34 -8.05 5.95
N ILE A 116 31.15 -7.73 5.43
CA ILE A 116 29.86 -8.19 5.97
C ILE A 116 29.74 -9.72 5.94
N PHE A 117 30.14 -10.36 4.84
CA PHE A 117 30.08 -11.82 4.71
C PHE A 117 31.18 -12.55 5.52
N SER A 118 32.26 -11.85 5.89
CA SER A 118 33.29 -12.40 6.77
C SER A 118 33.00 -12.21 8.26
N ASP A 119 31.96 -11.45 8.61
CA ASP A 119 31.59 -11.21 10.01
C ASP A 119 30.77 -12.40 10.54
N GLU A 120 31.46 -13.32 11.22
CA GLU A 120 30.87 -14.50 11.86
C GLU A 120 29.72 -14.15 12.81
N LYS A 121 29.70 -12.94 13.37
CA LYS A 121 28.66 -12.48 14.29
C LYS A 121 27.33 -12.20 13.59
N LEU A 122 27.36 -11.72 12.34
CA LEU A 122 26.15 -11.50 11.54
C LEU A 122 25.49 -12.81 11.11
N ASN A 123 26.22 -13.92 11.19
CA ASN A 123 25.72 -15.28 10.99
C ASN A 123 24.89 -15.46 9.70
N LEU A 124 25.38 -14.89 8.60
CA LEU A 124 24.69 -14.86 7.30
C LEU A 124 24.64 -16.23 6.60
N ASN A 125 25.40 -17.21 7.11
CA ASN A 125 25.51 -18.57 6.57
C ASN A 125 24.50 -19.57 7.15
N ASN A 126 23.81 -19.23 8.25
CA ASN A 126 22.84 -20.13 8.88
C ASN A 126 21.48 -20.16 8.16
N GLU A 127 20.76 -21.27 8.31
CA GLU A 127 19.49 -21.61 7.65
C GLU A 127 18.35 -20.61 7.88
N ASP A 128 18.49 -19.64 8.79
CA ASP A 128 17.53 -18.55 9.04
C ASP A 128 17.60 -17.44 7.94
N LYS A 129 18.12 -17.78 6.75
CA LYS A 129 18.09 -16.97 5.52
C LYS A 129 16.69 -16.44 5.20
N SER A 130 15.63 -17.07 5.70
CA SER A 130 14.24 -16.63 5.54
C SER A 130 14.02 -15.18 6.03
N LYS A 131 14.74 -14.74 7.07
CA LYS A 131 14.57 -13.42 7.72
C LYS A 131 15.43 -12.30 7.12
N ASN A 132 16.49 -12.63 6.38
CA ASN A 132 17.36 -11.67 5.68
C ASN A 132 16.61 -11.08 4.46
N LEU A 133 16.72 -9.78 4.18
CA LEU A 133 16.14 -9.17 2.97
C LEU A 133 17.07 -9.19 1.75
N PHE A 134 18.39 -9.14 1.94
CA PHE A 134 19.38 -9.00 0.86
C PHE A 134 19.24 -10.08 -0.23
N GLY A 135 19.33 -9.62 -1.48
CA GLY A 135 19.26 -10.48 -2.67
C GLY A 135 17.85 -11.01 -2.99
N LYS A 136 16.82 -10.57 -2.27
CA LYS A 136 15.44 -11.01 -2.50
C LYS A 136 14.61 -9.97 -3.24
N PHE A 137 13.51 -10.44 -3.81
CA PHE A 137 12.37 -9.67 -4.26
C PHE A 137 11.11 -10.15 -3.52
N PHE A 138 10.05 -9.35 -3.55
CA PHE A 138 8.85 -9.61 -2.76
C PHE A 138 7.61 -9.52 -3.62
N SER A 139 6.85 -10.62 -3.68
CA SER A 139 5.63 -10.73 -4.48
C SER A 139 4.39 -10.68 -3.59
N PHE A 140 3.36 -10.00 -4.08
CA PHE A 140 2.05 -9.85 -3.47
C PHE A 140 0.96 -10.08 -4.50
N VAL A 141 -0.13 -10.71 -4.07
CA VAL A 141 -1.35 -10.83 -4.86
C VAL A 141 -2.46 -10.13 -4.10
N ILE A 142 -3.01 -9.08 -4.68
CA ILE A 142 -4.05 -8.24 -4.08
C ILE A 142 -5.37 -8.56 -4.79
N PHE A 143 -6.35 -9.04 -4.04
CA PHE A 143 -7.71 -9.20 -4.49
C PHE A 143 -8.51 -8.01 -3.98
N GLN A 144 -9.06 -7.23 -4.89
CA GLN A 144 -9.85 -6.05 -4.57
C GLN A 144 -11.22 -6.14 -5.20
N ASP A 145 -12.25 -6.00 -4.37
CA ASP A 145 -13.63 -5.82 -4.81
C ASP A 145 -14.12 -4.43 -4.41
N GLU A 146 -14.29 -3.56 -5.40
CA GLU A 146 -14.72 -2.17 -5.22
C GLU A 146 -16.21 -2.04 -4.91
N ILE A 147 -17.03 -3.09 -5.14
CA ILE A 147 -18.44 -3.10 -4.76
C ILE A 147 -18.58 -3.19 -3.24
N THR A 148 -17.92 -4.18 -2.65
CA THR A 148 -17.98 -4.42 -1.21
C THR A 148 -16.93 -3.62 -0.43
N GLY A 149 -15.94 -3.04 -1.13
CA GLY A 149 -14.77 -2.42 -0.52
C GLY A 149 -13.82 -3.42 0.13
N MET A 150 -13.96 -4.72 -0.19
CA MET A 150 -13.13 -5.78 0.35
C MET A 150 -11.76 -5.79 -0.34
N GLU A 151 -10.71 -5.90 0.46
CA GLU A 151 -9.33 -6.06 -0.01
C GLU A 151 -8.69 -7.21 0.77
N GLN A 152 -8.10 -8.17 0.05
CA GLN A 152 -7.32 -9.27 0.62
C GLN A 152 -5.95 -9.30 -0.06
N ILE A 153 -4.89 -9.41 0.73
CA ILE A 153 -3.51 -9.32 0.23
C ILE A 153 -2.77 -10.57 0.64
N TRP A 154 -2.43 -11.42 -0.32
CA TRP A 154 -1.51 -12.54 -0.11
C TRP A 154 -0.07 -12.05 -0.25
N SER A 155 0.80 -12.42 0.69
CA SER A 155 2.24 -12.14 0.61
C SER A 155 3.03 -13.44 0.42
N ASP A 156 3.80 -13.54 -0.65
CA ASP A 156 4.67 -14.69 -0.89
C ASP A 156 5.86 -14.74 0.06
N TYR A 157 6.25 -13.59 0.61
CA TYR A 157 7.31 -13.52 1.61
C TYR A 157 6.83 -14.06 2.97
N HIS A 158 5.66 -13.63 3.43
CA HIS A 158 5.10 -14.07 4.71
C HIS A 158 4.35 -15.40 4.63
N LYS A 159 4.05 -15.89 3.41
CA LYS A 159 3.26 -17.10 3.14
C LYS A 159 1.88 -17.07 3.82
N THR A 160 1.27 -15.89 3.88
CA THR A 160 -0.02 -15.66 4.54
C THR A 160 -0.72 -14.42 3.99
N PHE A 161 -1.98 -14.25 4.35
CA PHE A 161 -2.72 -13.02 4.12
C PHE A 161 -2.28 -11.93 5.11
N VAL A 162 -2.02 -10.73 4.58
CA VAL A 162 -1.55 -9.57 5.33
C VAL A 162 -2.52 -8.41 5.20
N ASN A 163 -2.52 -7.52 6.20
CA ASN A 163 -3.38 -6.33 6.18
C ASN A 163 -2.80 -5.16 5.38
N LYS A 164 -1.50 -5.20 5.06
CA LYS A 164 -0.77 -4.12 4.38
C LYS A 164 0.38 -4.71 3.56
N ILE A 165 0.67 -4.09 2.43
CA ILE A 165 1.84 -4.40 1.61
C ILE A 165 3.05 -3.72 2.25
N THR A 166 3.73 -4.43 3.13
CA THR A 166 4.94 -3.93 3.79
C THR A 166 5.86 -5.10 4.10
N VAL A 167 7.09 -4.99 3.65
CA VAL A 167 8.20 -5.84 4.08
C VAL A 167 9.07 -5.00 4.99
N CYS A 168 9.34 -5.50 6.18
CA CYS A 168 10.23 -4.85 7.14
C CYS A 168 11.15 -5.92 7.72
N GLY A 169 12.44 -5.66 7.66
CA GLY A 169 13.44 -6.63 8.09
C GLY A 169 14.84 -6.05 8.01
N GLN A 170 15.80 -6.81 8.51
CA GLN A 170 17.20 -6.41 8.49
C GLN A 170 17.80 -6.68 7.11
N THR A 171 18.67 -5.80 6.65
CA THR A 171 19.28 -5.93 5.32
C THR A 171 20.19 -7.16 5.27
N PHE A 172 20.97 -7.40 6.32
CA PHE A 172 21.85 -8.55 6.47
C PHE A 172 21.58 -9.16 7.86
N ALA A 173 21.08 -10.40 7.90
CA ALA A 173 20.68 -11.18 9.10
C ALA A 173 19.21 -11.03 9.56
N GLY A 174 18.86 -11.73 10.65
CA GLY A 174 17.54 -11.66 11.30
C GLY A 174 17.52 -10.65 12.46
N LEU A 175 16.31 -10.23 12.85
CA LEU A 175 16.10 -9.26 13.93
C LEU A 175 16.71 -9.71 15.27
N ASP A 176 16.58 -11.01 15.58
CA ASP A 176 17.09 -11.61 16.82
C ASP A 176 18.63 -11.59 16.88
N THR A 177 19.29 -11.78 15.73
CA THR A 177 20.76 -11.75 15.60
C THR A 177 21.27 -10.33 15.86
N LEU A 178 20.72 -9.31 15.23
CA LEU A 178 21.19 -7.93 15.41
C LEU A 178 20.83 -7.34 16.78
N THR A 179 19.71 -7.77 17.39
CA THR A 179 19.36 -7.37 18.76
C THR A 179 20.37 -7.93 19.76
N ALA A 180 20.71 -9.22 19.66
CA ALA A 180 21.77 -9.84 20.47
C ALA A 180 23.15 -9.20 20.23
N LEU A 181 23.43 -8.73 19.01
CA LEU A 181 24.68 -8.01 18.68
C LEU A 181 24.72 -6.59 19.20
N SER A 182 23.59 -5.88 19.19
CA SER A 182 23.44 -4.55 19.77
C SER A 182 23.60 -4.57 21.29
N GLU A 183 23.18 -5.66 21.94
CA GLU A 183 23.28 -5.85 23.38
C GLU A 183 24.68 -6.30 23.84
N ASN A 184 25.47 -6.99 23.00
CA ASN A 184 26.70 -7.65 23.48
C ASN A 184 28.05 -7.38 22.78
N SER A 185 28.17 -6.77 21.58
CA SER A 185 29.45 -6.20 21.04
C SER A 185 29.49 -6.13 19.51
N ASN A 186 29.18 -4.97 18.92
CA ASN A 186 29.98 -4.38 17.83
C ASN A 186 29.60 -2.90 17.62
N ARG A 187 30.36 -1.95 18.19
CA ARG A 187 30.13 -0.50 17.95
C ARG A 187 30.32 -0.08 16.49
N LYS A 188 30.90 -0.95 15.65
CA LYS A 188 31.31 -0.63 14.28
C LYS A 188 30.15 -0.20 13.37
N TYR A 189 28.97 -0.80 13.53
CA TYR A 189 27.79 -0.51 12.69
C TYR A 189 26.60 0.08 13.46
N ALA A 190 26.79 0.39 14.75
CA ALA A 190 25.69 0.85 15.62
C ALA A 190 25.03 2.13 15.08
N ASP A 191 25.84 3.05 14.55
CA ASP A 191 25.38 4.34 14.02
C ASP A 191 25.07 4.30 12.51
N ASN A 192 25.25 3.15 11.84
CA ASN A 192 25.14 3.01 10.39
C ASN A 192 23.80 2.40 9.97
N LEU A 193 23.37 2.63 8.72
CA LEU A 193 22.09 2.11 8.20
C LEU A 193 22.00 0.57 8.20
N ILE A 194 23.12 -0.14 8.34
CA ILE A 194 23.20 -1.60 8.37
C ILE A 194 22.46 -2.18 9.58
N SER A 195 22.50 -1.49 10.72
CA SER A 195 21.81 -1.90 11.94
C SER A 195 20.30 -1.55 11.91
N LYS A 196 19.89 -0.72 10.95
CA LYS A 196 18.52 -0.22 10.81
C LYS A 196 17.69 -1.16 9.94
N PRO A 197 16.43 -1.43 10.31
CA PRO A 197 15.52 -2.18 9.46
C PRO A 197 15.31 -1.45 8.14
N LEU A 198 15.34 -2.19 7.03
CA LEU A 198 14.86 -1.73 5.74
C LEU A 198 13.36 -1.98 5.66
N ILE A 199 12.61 -0.92 5.38
CA ILE A 199 11.17 -0.92 5.11
C ILE A 199 10.98 -0.78 3.60
N LEU A 200 10.30 -1.75 3.02
CA LEU A 200 9.90 -1.78 1.62
C LEU A 200 8.37 -1.81 1.54
N LYS A 201 7.82 -0.81 0.86
CA LYS A 201 6.42 -0.67 0.49
C LYS A 201 6.35 -0.31 -0.99
N PRO A 202 5.21 -0.49 -1.65
CA PRO A 202 5.06 -0.12 -3.06
C PRO A 202 5.38 1.34 -3.32
N ASN A 203 5.03 2.20 -2.35
CA ASN A 203 5.22 3.63 -2.43
C ASN A 203 6.49 4.15 -1.76
N LEU A 204 7.32 3.29 -1.14
CA LEU A 204 8.41 3.74 -0.29
C LEU A 204 9.48 2.66 -0.10
N ALA A 205 10.75 3.02 -0.30
CA ALA A 205 11.89 2.33 0.29
C ALA A 205 12.57 3.26 1.32
N ALA A 206 12.76 2.79 2.55
CA ALA A 206 13.35 3.59 3.63
C ALA A 206 14.04 2.73 4.69
N PHE A 207 15.00 3.30 5.42
CA PHE A 207 15.48 2.74 6.67
C PHE A 207 14.74 3.34 7.86
N ASP A 208 14.40 2.52 8.85
CA ASP A 208 13.78 2.96 10.10
C ASP A 208 14.84 3.34 11.14
N GLU A 209 14.89 4.60 11.56
CA GLU A 209 15.90 5.06 12.52
C GLU A 209 15.55 4.74 13.97
N LEU A 210 14.27 4.52 14.30
CA LEU A 210 13.79 4.43 15.68
C LEU A 210 12.64 3.43 15.83
N TYR A 211 12.87 2.19 15.42
CA TYR A 211 11.88 1.09 15.47
C TYR A 211 11.13 0.96 16.82
N TYR A 212 11.70 1.45 17.93
CA TYR A 212 11.13 1.37 19.29
C TYR A 212 10.55 2.68 19.85
N GLN A 213 10.70 3.83 19.16
CA GLN A 213 10.12 5.10 19.63
C GLN A 213 8.91 5.47 18.77
N GLN A 214 7.84 5.94 19.41
CA GLN A 214 6.55 6.27 18.75
C GLN A 214 6.64 7.40 17.70
N ASN A 215 7.84 7.98 17.50
CA ASN A 215 8.17 8.94 16.47
C ASN A 215 9.00 8.25 15.38
N LEU A 216 8.34 7.84 14.29
CA LEU A 216 8.97 7.23 13.12
C LEU A 216 9.77 8.28 12.35
N HIS A 217 11.07 8.37 12.61
CA HIS A 217 12.00 9.05 11.72
C HIS A 217 12.48 8.04 10.67
N LEU A 218 12.05 8.25 9.43
CA LEU A 218 12.39 7.39 8.30
C LEU A 218 13.48 8.05 7.47
N HIS A 219 14.56 7.31 7.21
CA HIS A 219 15.54 7.68 6.21
C HIS A 219 15.06 7.19 4.84
N VAL A 220 14.27 8.01 4.17
CA VAL A 220 13.67 7.70 2.86
C VAL A 220 14.77 7.61 1.79
N LEU A 221 14.80 6.49 1.07
CA LEU A 221 15.68 6.29 -0.08
C LEU A 221 15.03 6.76 -1.37
N SER A 222 13.78 6.33 -1.60
CA SER A 222 12.98 6.75 -2.76
C SER A 222 11.50 6.44 -2.55
N ASN A 223 10.66 7.10 -3.35
CA ASN A 223 9.23 6.84 -3.42
C ASN A 223 8.80 6.56 -4.85
N ILE A 224 7.69 5.83 -4.97
CA ILE A 224 6.94 5.68 -6.22
C ILE A 224 5.50 6.09 -5.90
N PRO A 225 4.82 6.91 -6.72
CA PRO A 225 3.43 7.32 -6.50
C PRO A 225 2.45 6.17 -6.80
N TYR A 226 2.60 5.06 -6.07
CA TYR A 226 1.94 3.78 -6.30
C TYR A 226 0.41 3.88 -6.38
N TYR A 227 -0.23 4.62 -5.47
CA TYR A 227 -1.69 4.72 -5.45
C TYR A 227 -2.24 5.47 -6.67
N ASP A 228 -1.52 6.49 -7.15
CA ASP A 228 -1.87 7.20 -8.38
C ASP A 228 -1.70 6.29 -9.60
N ILE A 229 -0.61 5.52 -9.63
CA ILE A 229 -0.33 4.52 -10.67
C ILE A 229 -1.43 3.46 -10.70
N ILE A 230 -1.75 2.81 -9.57
CA ILE A 230 -2.80 1.77 -9.52
C ILE A 230 -4.15 2.31 -9.98
N ARG A 231 -4.50 3.53 -9.55
CA ARG A 231 -5.73 4.19 -9.99
C ARG A 231 -5.74 4.37 -11.50
N LEU A 232 -4.66 4.91 -12.07
CA LEU A 232 -4.51 5.05 -13.52
C LEU A 232 -4.66 3.71 -14.23
N LEU A 233 -3.89 2.70 -13.79
CA LEU A 233 -3.85 1.39 -14.41
C LEU A 233 -5.22 0.73 -14.42
N LYS A 234 -5.93 0.68 -13.29
CA LYS A 234 -7.29 0.13 -13.24
C LYS A 234 -8.26 0.75 -14.25
N TYR A 235 -8.07 2.02 -14.60
CA TYR A 235 -8.90 2.69 -15.59
C TYR A 235 -8.45 2.47 -17.03
N THR A 236 -7.19 2.13 -17.27
CA THR A 236 -6.62 1.86 -18.59
C THR A 236 -6.55 0.39 -18.93
N THR A 237 -6.66 -0.49 -17.94
CA THR A 237 -6.64 -1.95 -18.12
C THR A 237 -8.07 -2.45 -18.32
N GLY A 238 -8.36 -2.87 -19.55
CA GLY A 238 -9.55 -3.66 -19.86
C GLY A 238 -9.24 -5.15 -19.66
N TYR A 239 -9.62 -5.98 -20.62
CA TYR A 239 -9.16 -7.38 -20.72
C TYR A 239 -7.65 -7.51 -20.93
N HIS A 240 -7.04 -6.48 -21.51
CA HIS A 240 -5.62 -6.41 -21.86
C HIS A 240 -5.00 -5.16 -21.22
N GLN A 241 -3.72 -5.24 -20.87
CA GLN A 241 -2.93 -4.11 -20.36
C GLN A 241 -2.03 -3.60 -21.48
N TYR A 242 -2.13 -2.32 -21.82
CA TYR A 242 -1.35 -1.72 -22.91
C TYR A 242 -0.29 -0.78 -22.37
N ALA A 243 0.88 -0.76 -23.00
CA ALA A 243 1.97 0.14 -22.64
C ALA A 243 1.53 1.61 -22.67
N ILE A 244 1.92 2.38 -21.66
CA ILE A 244 1.57 3.80 -21.54
C ILE A 244 2.56 4.62 -22.36
N LYS A 245 2.03 5.37 -23.33
CA LYS A 245 2.80 6.31 -24.14
C LYS A 245 2.91 7.66 -23.46
N ARG A 246 1.79 8.15 -22.93
CA ARG A 246 1.70 9.43 -22.23
C ARG A 246 0.88 9.27 -20.94
N PHE A 247 1.48 9.73 -19.85
CA PHE A 247 0.81 9.85 -18.56
C PHE A 247 0.06 11.19 -18.47
N PRO A 248 -1.02 11.28 -17.68
CA PRO A 248 -1.61 12.54 -17.27
C PRO A 248 -0.56 13.47 -16.65
N ASP A 249 -0.68 14.78 -16.87
CA ASP A 249 0.35 15.76 -16.49
C ASP A 249 0.63 15.76 -14.96
N ASP A 250 -0.38 15.51 -14.13
CA ASP A 250 -0.25 15.43 -12.67
C ASP A 250 0.51 14.18 -12.21
N ILE A 251 0.23 13.02 -12.82
CA ILE A 251 0.97 11.77 -12.58
C ILE A 251 2.38 11.90 -13.11
N LYS A 252 2.55 12.44 -14.32
CA LYS A 252 3.87 12.66 -14.95
C LYS A 252 4.75 13.54 -14.07
N LYS A 253 4.21 14.63 -13.54
CA LYS A 253 4.91 15.51 -12.60
C LYS A 253 5.40 14.76 -11.37
N LYS A 254 4.55 13.94 -10.73
CA LYS A 254 4.95 13.13 -9.56
C LYS A 254 6.03 12.11 -9.89
N LEU A 255 5.93 11.45 -11.05
CA LEU A 255 6.95 10.52 -11.51
C LEU A 255 8.29 11.23 -11.73
N ASP A 256 8.27 12.43 -12.33
CA ASP A 256 9.48 13.21 -12.59
C ASP A 256 10.11 13.75 -11.31
N GLU A 257 9.31 14.24 -10.36
CA GLU A 257 9.77 14.72 -9.04
C GLU A 257 10.51 13.63 -8.25
N GLU A 258 10.03 12.40 -8.31
CA GLU A 258 10.62 11.23 -7.63
C GLU A 258 11.63 10.47 -8.52
N ASN A 259 11.97 10.99 -9.71
CA ASN A 259 12.85 10.35 -10.70
C ASN A 259 12.45 8.91 -11.07
N VAL A 260 11.15 8.64 -11.13
CA VAL A 260 10.59 7.32 -11.47
C VAL A 260 10.59 7.13 -12.98
N LYS A 261 11.24 6.07 -13.43
CA LYS A 261 11.25 5.63 -14.83
C LYS A 261 10.18 4.58 -15.06
N TYR A 262 9.40 4.76 -16.12
CA TYR A 262 8.49 3.73 -16.61
C TYR A 262 9.21 2.87 -17.66
N LYS A 263 9.20 1.55 -17.45
CA LYS A 263 9.73 0.55 -18.39
C LYS A 263 8.58 -0.30 -18.91
N ILE A 264 8.60 -0.55 -20.21
CA ILE A 264 7.65 -1.43 -20.88
C ILE A 264 8.18 -2.86 -20.71
N SER A 265 7.48 -3.69 -19.94
CA SER A 265 7.83 -5.12 -19.85
C SER A 265 7.35 -5.81 -21.12
N THR A 266 8.28 -6.02 -22.04
CA THR A 266 8.06 -6.85 -23.22
C THR A 266 8.36 -8.29 -22.85
N GLY A 267 7.54 -8.93 -22.02
CA GLY A 267 7.70 -10.37 -21.74
C GLY A 267 7.84 -11.13 -23.06
N SER A 268 8.91 -11.93 -23.24
CA SER A 268 9.31 -12.75 -24.42
C SER A 268 9.21 -12.14 -25.85
N PHE A 269 8.59 -10.98 -26.02
CA PHE A 269 8.38 -10.28 -27.28
C PHE A 269 9.56 -9.40 -27.65
N GLU A 270 10.47 -9.10 -26.72
CA GLU A 270 11.78 -8.56 -27.08
C GLU A 270 12.60 -9.60 -27.88
N GLU A 271 12.52 -10.89 -27.53
CA GLU A 271 13.13 -11.94 -28.35
C GLU A 271 12.43 -12.04 -29.71
N HIS A 272 11.11 -11.90 -29.78
CA HIS A 272 10.39 -11.97 -31.06
C HIS A 272 10.55 -10.71 -31.94
N ALA A 273 10.49 -9.50 -31.38
CA ALA A 273 10.67 -8.25 -32.14
C ALA A 273 12.13 -8.06 -32.61
N ILE A 274 13.11 -8.49 -31.82
CA ILE A 274 14.52 -8.53 -32.23
C ILE A 274 14.76 -9.62 -33.29
N LEU A 275 14.08 -10.79 -33.21
CA LEU A 275 14.19 -11.86 -34.22
C LEU A 275 13.46 -11.56 -35.54
N VAL A 276 12.36 -10.80 -35.51
CA VAL A 276 11.51 -10.52 -36.69
C VAL A 276 11.84 -9.16 -37.33
N GLY A 277 12.71 -8.35 -36.72
CA GLY A 277 13.15 -7.07 -37.28
C GLY A 277 12.04 -6.01 -37.33
N GLU A 278 10.96 -6.21 -36.57
CA GLU A 278 9.88 -5.25 -36.47
C GLU A 278 10.28 -4.12 -35.52
N ASN A 279 10.59 -2.96 -36.09
CA ASN A 279 10.69 -1.72 -35.34
C ASN A 279 9.43 -1.54 -34.50
N PHE A 280 9.59 -1.24 -33.20
CA PHE A 280 8.52 -0.84 -32.30
C PHE A 280 7.59 0.18 -32.99
N ASN A 281 6.42 -0.29 -33.42
CA ASN A 281 5.45 0.54 -34.11
C ASN A 281 4.74 1.40 -33.06
N GLY A 282 5.34 2.56 -32.72
CA GLY A 282 4.87 3.53 -31.72
C GLY A 282 3.53 4.24 -32.02
N LYS A 283 2.60 3.54 -32.68
CA LYS A 283 1.25 4.01 -32.99
C LYS A 283 0.38 3.92 -31.74
N ALA A 284 -0.44 4.94 -31.54
CA ALA A 284 -1.39 4.98 -30.44
C ALA A 284 -2.46 3.89 -30.61
N ASN A 285 -2.90 3.29 -29.51
CA ASN A 285 -3.99 2.31 -29.50
C ASN A 285 -5.31 3.01 -29.86
N GLU A 286 -5.93 2.63 -30.98
CA GLU A 286 -7.17 3.24 -31.47
C GLU A 286 -8.34 3.07 -30.50
N TYR A 287 -8.39 1.97 -29.73
CA TYR A 287 -9.46 1.68 -28.77
C TYR A 287 -9.49 2.71 -27.63
N TYR A 288 -8.33 3.09 -27.11
CA TYR A 288 -8.17 4.09 -26.04
C TYR A 288 -7.89 5.50 -26.53
N ASN A 289 -7.67 5.69 -27.84
CA ASN A 289 -7.64 7.01 -28.50
C ASN A 289 -9.05 7.63 -28.63
N ASN A 290 -10.05 7.03 -27.97
CA ASN A 290 -11.38 7.55 -27.78
C ASN A 290 -11.38 8.85 -26.95
N LYS A 291 -12.52 9.54 -26.91
CA LYS A 291 -12.69 10.83 -26.21
C LYS A 291 -12.25 10.75 -24.73
N TRP A 292 -12.50 9.63 -24.06
CA TRP A 292 -12.24 9.45 -22.63
C TRP A 292 -10.75 9.52 -22.26
N GLY A 293 -9.88 8.84 -23.03
CA GLY A 293 -8.43 8.85 -22.80
C GLY A 293 -7.82 10.23 -23.04
N LYS A 294 -8.24 10.89 -24.13
CA LYS A 294 -7.83 12.27 -24.47
C LYS A 294 -8.26 13.28 -23.41
N ASP A 295 -9.50 13.22 -22.93
CA ASP A 295 -10.03 14.14 -21.92
C ASP A 295 -9.27 14.02 -20.57
N ARG A 296 -8.53 12.93 -20.35
CA ARG A 296 -7.71 12.69 -19.15
C ARG A 296 -6.20 12.74 -19.41
N GLY A 297 -5.77 13.10 -20.61
CA GLY A 297 -4.34 13.22 -20.96
C GLY A 297 -3.59 11.88 -21.01
N ILE A 298 -4.29 10.76 -21.22
CA ILE A 298 -3.71 9.42 -21.30
C ILE A 298 -3.60 9.01 -22.77
N GLU A 299 -2.41 8.57 -23.17
CA GLU A 299 -2.21 7.90 -24.46
C GLU A 299 -1.54 6.54 -24.24
N LEU A 300 -2.06 5.49 -24.89
CA LEU A 300 -1.51 4.14 -24.83
C LEU A 300 -0.92 3.76 -26.19
N TYR A 301 0.14 2.95 -26.18
CA TYR A 301 0.60 2.26 -27.39
C TYR A 301 -0.35 1.12 -27.74
N ASN A 302 -0.42 0.76 -29.02
CA ASN A 302 -1.07 -0.48 -29.44
C ASN A 302 -0.18 -1.70 -29.20
N GLN A 303 0.29 -1.86 -27.96
CA GLN A 303 1.21 -2.91 -27.55
C GLN A 303 0.82 -3.38 -26.16
N GLU A 304 0.49 -4.67 -26.05
CA GLU A 304 0.19 -5.29 -24.77
C GLU A 304 1.46 -5.49 -23.97
N VAL A 305 1.34 -5.39 -22.65
CA VAL A 305 2.40 -5.69 -21.70
C VAL A 305 1.89 -6.72 -20.71
N GLU A 306 2.80 -7.59 -20.28
CA GLU A 306 2.51 -8.52 -19.19
C GLU A 306 2.37 -7.76 -17.86
N GLU A 307 3.20 -6.75 -17.69
CA GLU A 307 3.31 -5.96 -16.47
C GLU A 307 3.83 -4.54 -16.75
N HIS A 308 3.47 -3.62 -15.87
CA HIS A 308 3.93 -2.25 -15.84
C HIS A 308 5.03 -2.08 -14.81
N ILE A 309 6.24 -1.74 -15.28
CA ILE A 309 7.41 -1.59 -14.41
C ILE A 309 7.68 -0.11 -14.15
N PHE A 310 7.75 0.27 -12.88
CA PHE A 310 8.15 1.61 -12.43
C PHE A 310 9.38 1.49 -11.55
N GLU A 311 10.42 2.26 -11.85
CA GLU A 311 11.74 2.09 -11.24
C GLU A 311 12.29 3.41 -10.72
N THR A 312 12.82 3.38 -9.51
CA THR A 312 13.69 4.41 -8.93
C THR A 312 15.13 3.89 -8.87
N GLN A 313 16.07 4.71 -8.43
CA GLN A 313 17.44 4.26 -8.18
C GLN A 313 17.51 3.07 -7.19
N TYR A 314 16.63 3.00 -6.19
CA TYR A 314 16.77 2.05 -5.08
C TYR A 314 15.81 0.86 -5.12
N TYR A 315 14.73 0.94 -5.89
CA TYR A 315 13.82 -0.18 -6.09
C TYR A 315 12.92 0.04 -7.30
N SER A 316 12.37 -1.06 -7.81
CA SER A 316 11.28 -1.06 -8.78
C SER A 316 10.04 -1.77 -8.24
N ILE A 317 8.90 -1.42 -8.83
CA ILE A 317 7.65 -2.16 -8.72
C ILE A 317 7.24 -2.65 -10.10
N SER A 318 6.78 -3.89 -10.14
CA SER A 318 6.09 -4.43 -11.31
C SER A 318 4.64 -4.71 -10.96
N ILE A 319 3.72 -4.25 -11.81
CA ILE A 319 2.28 -4.33 -11.57
C ILE A 319 1.61 -4.99 -12.76
N SER A 320 0.81 -6.02 -12.50
CA SER A 320 -0.13 -6.58 -13.47
C SER A 320 -1.54 -6.59 -12.86
N ILE A 321 -2.52 -6.05 -13.57
CA ILE A 321 -3.93 -5.99 -13.17
C ILE A 321 -4.80 -6.88 -14.09
N GLU A 322 -5.41 -7.88 -13.50
CA GLU A 322 -6.42 -8.74 -14.13
C GLU A 322 -7.81 -8.34 -13.58
N SER A 323 -8.75 -8.01 -14.45
CA SER A 323 -10.14 -7.82 -14.04
C SER A 323 -10.86 -9.16 -13.90
N PHE A 324 -11.59 -9.37 -12.81
CA PHE A 324 -12.55 -10.46 -12.74
C PHE A 324 -13.78 -10.08 -13.56
N GLU A 325 -14.11 -10.85 -14.61
CA GLU A 325 -15.31 -10.60 -15.39
C GLU A 325 -16.55 -10.58 -14.48
N THR A 326 -17.30 -9.48 -14.48
CA THR A 326 -18.74 -9.60 -14.31
C THR A 326 -19.29 -10.19 -15.60
N ALA A 327 -19.67 -11.46 -15.58
CA ALA A 327 -20.29 -12.17 -16.70
C ALA A 327 -21.41 -11.34 -17.36
N ARG A 328 -21.08 -10.62 -18.43
CA ARG A 328 -22.02 -10.20 -19.48
C ARG A 328 -21.29 -10.34 -20.80
N LYS A 329 -21.47 -11.51 -21.43
CA LYS A 329 -21.07 -11.76 -22.81
C LYS A 329 -21.37 -10.53 -23.67
N PRO A 330 -20.45 -10.08 -24.54
CA PRO A 330 -20.85 -9.24 -25.66
C PRO A 330 -21.88 -10.06 -26.46
N VAL A 331 -23.11 -9.55 -26.54
CA VAL A 331 -24.06 -10.03 -27.54
C VAL A 331 -23.49 -9.60 -28.88
N PHE A 332 -22.69 -10.46 -29.49
CA PHE A 332 -22.40 -10.37 -30.92
C PHE A 332 -23.74 -10.50 -31.64
N LYS A 333 -24.33 -9.37 -32.02
CA LYS A 333 -25.32 -9.35 -33.10
C LYS A 333 -24.53 -9.62 -34.37
N TYR A 334 -24.60 -10.86 -34.84
CA TYR A 334 -24.28 -11.15 -36.24
C TYR A 334 -25.31 -10.38 -37.09
N SER A 335 -24.83 -9.37 -37.82
CA SER A 335 -25.54 -8.74 -38.94
C SER A 335 -25.30 -9.53 -40.21
#